data_AF-A0A2D4EP58-F1
#
_entry.id   AF-A0A2D4EP58-F1
#
_cell.length_a   1.000
_cell.length_b   1.000
_cell.length_c   1.000
_cell.angle_alpha   90.00
_cell.angle_beta   90.00
_cell.angle_gamma   90.00
#
_symmetry.space_group_name_H-M   'P 1'
#
loop_
_entity.id
_entity.type
_entity.pdbx_description
1 polymer ?
#
loop_
_entity_poly.entity_id
_entity_poly.type
_entity_poly.pdbx_seq_one_letter_code
_entity_poly.pdbx_strand_id
1 'polypeptide(L)'
;MAGAQPGVHALQLQPVRVSASLKKGSTFVKWDDDSTSVTTVFLRTDPQGFFLYWTDQNKVQESELLDVSFVKDARCGKHARAPKDPKLREHLDVGNAGGRLENRMLTIVHGPDLVNISYLNVVAAQEEIAKEWSEEIFSLATNLLAQNMSRDAFLEKAYTKLKLQVTTDGRIPLKNIYRLFSSDRKRVETALEACNLPSARNDSIPQEDFTPEIYREFLSNFCPRPEIDHIFLELGAKSRPYLTVDQMMEFINFKQRDPRLNEILYPFLKQEQVQQLIEKYEPNNSLAKKGQISVDGFMRYLSGEENGVVPPEKLDLNEDMSQPLSHYFINSSHNTYLTGMYKNKSYRFFITLKFCI
;
A
#
# COMPACT_ATOMS: atom_id res chain seq x y z
N MET A 1 10.20 0.77 17.00
CA MET A 1 10.83 -0.08 18.04
C MET A 1 12.28 0.34 18.18
N ALA A 2 12.78 0.53 19.41
CA ALA A 2 14.21 0.78 19.64
C ALA A 2 15.02 -0.39 19.07
N GLY A 3 16.11 -0.10 18.36
CA GLY A 3 16.92 -1.10 17.67
C GLY A 3 17.29 -2.29 18.57
N ALA A 4 17.10 -3.49 18.01
CA ALA A 4 17.37 -4.77 18.65
C ALA A 4 18.78 -4.82 19.28
N GLN A 5 18.85 -5.23 20.55
CA GLN A 5 20.12 -5.55 21.22
C GLN A 5 20.67 -6.92 20.76
N PRO A 6 21.95 -7.23 21.03
CA PRO A 6 22.53 -8.54 20.74
C PRO A 6 21.69 -9.66 21.36
N GLY A 7 21.17 -10.58 20.53
CA GLY A 7 20.28 -11.68 20.95
C GLY A 7 18.82 -11.54 20.51
N VAL A 8 18.42 -10.40 19.92
CA VAL A 8 17.13 -10.25 19.23
C VAL A 8 17.39 -10.23 17.73
N HIS A 9 16.50 -10.86 16.95
CA HIS A 9 16.56 -10.87 15.49
C HIS A 9 16.69 -9.44 14.95
N ALA A 10 17.76 -9.17 14.22
CA ALA A 10 17.97 -7.88 13.58
C ALA A 10 17.08 -7.80 12.34
N LEU A 11 16.14 -6.85 12.32
CA LEU A 11 15.20 -6.65 11.22
C LEU A 11 15.96 -6.46 9.89
N GLN A 12 15.71 -7.38 8.95
CA GLN A 12 16.30 -7.36 7.61
C GLN A 12 15.34 -6.73 6.59
N LEU A 13 14.03 -6.77 6.87
CA LEU A 13 13.01 -6.17 6.01
C LEU A 13 13.31 -4.69 5.73
N GLN A 14 13.16 -4.31 4.47
CA GLN A 14 13.37 -2.94 4.01
C GLN A 14 12.05 -2.30 3.60
N PRO A 15 11.86 -1.00 3.89
CA PRO A 15 10.75 -0.25 3.33
C PRO A 15 10.74 -0.30 1.80
N VAL A 16 9.56 -0.14 1.22
CA VAL A 16 9.41 -0.04 -0.24
C VAL A 16 10.28 1.08 -0.79
N ARG A 17 10.99 0.78 -1.88
CA ARG A 17 11.74 1.76 -2.66
C ARG A 17 11.42 1.58 -4.13
N VAL A 18 10.67 2.52 -4.68
CA VAL A 18 10.39 2.56 -6.13
C VAL A 18 11.59 3.17 -6.85
N SER A 19 12.08 2.50 -7.90
CA SER A 19 13.18 3.04 -8.70
C SER A 19 12.80 4.32 -9.44
N ALA A 20 13.82 5.07 -9.86
CA ALA A 20 13.61 6.23 -10.71
C ALA A 20 12.99 5.85 -12.07
N SER A 21 13.29 4.65 -12.58
CA SER A 21 12.74 4.12 -13.84
C SER A 21 11.23 3.95 -13.76
N LEU A 22 10.73 3.24 -12.73
CA LEU A 22 9.29 3.02 -12.53
C LEU A 22 8.51 4.31 -12.23
N LYS A 23 9.11 5.25 -11.49
CA LYS A 23 8.51 6.58 -11.23
C LYS A 23 8.41 7.43 -12.49
N LYS A 24 9.48 7.47 -13.29
CA LYS A 24 9.50 8.21 -14.55
C LYS A 24 8.54 7.58 -15.56
N GLY A 25 8.41 6.25 -15.51
CA GLY A 25 7.56 5.46 -16.39
C GLY A 25 8.23 5.07 -17.69
N SER A 26 7.62 4.10 -18.36
CA SER A 26 8.08 3.56 -19.64
C SER A 26 6.90 3.33 -20.58
N THR A 27 7.19 3.43 -21.88
CA THR A 27 6.20 3.14 -22.92
C THR A 27 6.15 1.64 -23.20
N PHE A 28 4.94 1.10 -23.24
CA PHE A 28 4.69 -0.29 -23.58
C PHE A 28 3.59 -0.41 -24.63
N VAL A 29 3.53 -1.55 -25.30
CA VAL A 29 2.41 -1.94 -26.15
C VAL A 29 1.54 -2.94 -25.39
N LYS A 30 0.36 -2.52 -24.96
CA LYS A 30 -0.66 -3.35 -24.30
C LYS A 30 -1.45 -4.15 -25.34
N TRP A 31 -1.77 -5.39 -25.01
CA TRP A 31 -2.64 -6.25 -25.79
C TRP A 31 -3.50 -7.16 -24.90
N ASP A 32 -4.59 -7.69 -25.44
CA ASP A 32 -5.52 -8.58 -24.75
C ASP A 32 -5.82 -9.81 -25.63
N ASP A 33 -6.07 -10.98 -25.04
CA ASP A 33 -6.30 -12.21 -25.81
C ASP A 33 -7.56 -12.17 -26.67
N ASP A 34 -8.57 -11.39 -26.26
CA ASP A 34 -9.88 -11.29 -26.91
C ASP A 34 -9.93 -10.20 -27.99
N SER A 35 -8.78 -9.58 -28.31
CA SER A 35 -8.67 -8.46 -29.25
C SER A 35 -7.44 -8.60 -30.14
N THR A 36 -7.58 -8.29 -31.43
CA THR A 36 -6.42 -8.19 -32.34
C THR A 36 -5.78 -6.80 -32.33
N SER A 37 -6.35 -5.85 -31.59
CA SER A 37 -5.87 -4.48 -31.48
C SER A 37 -4.79 -4.38 -30.40
N VAL A 38 -3.79 -3.55 -30.67
CA VAL A 38 -2.75 -3.18 -29.72
C VAL A 38 -2.87 -1.71 -29.36
N THR A 39 -2.47 -1.37 -28.14
CA THR A 39 -2.56 -0.01 -27.64
C THR A 39 -1.25 0.40 -27.00
N THR A 40 -0.67 1.50 -27.46
CA THR A 40 0.52 2.06 -26.81
C THR A 40 0.10 2.77 -25.52
N VAL A 41 0.64 2.31 -24.40
CA VAL A 41 0.37 2.85 -23.07
C VAL A 41 1.66 3.37 -22.44
N PHE A 42 1.52 4.38 -21.59
CA PHE A 42 2.62 4.85 -20.77
C PHE A 42 2.40 4.41 -19.32
N LEU A 43 3.15 3.41 -18.87
CA LEU A 43 3.03 2.79 -17.56
C LEU A 43 4.00 3.41 -16.56
N ARG A 44 3.55 3.61 -15.32
CA ARG A 44 4.33 4.21 -14.21
C ARG A 44 3.80 3.76 -12.85
N THR A 45 4.58 4.02 -11.80
CA THR A 45 4.22 3.77 -10.40
C THR A 45 4.25 5.07 -9.62
N ASP A 46 3.38 5.23 -8.61
CA ASP A 46 3.51 6.36 -7.68
C ASP A 46 4.77 6.21 -6.79
N PRO A 47 5.28 7.29 -6.20
CA PRO A 47 6.53 7.23 -5.43
C PRO A 47 6.48 6.32 -4.20
N GLN A 48 5.29 6.05 -3.66
CA GLN A 48 5.06 5.18 -2.51
C GLN A 48 4.93 3.70 -2.91
N GLY A 49 4.73 3.40 -4.19
CA GLY A 49 4.60 2.03 -4.70
C GLY A 49 3.22 1.41 -4.51
N PHE A 50 2.17 2.22 -4.35
CA PHE A 50 0.82 1.72 -4.09
C PHE A 50 0.09 1.21 -5.33
N PHE A 51 0.31 1.86 -6.47
CA PHE A 51 -0.43 1.66 -7.71
C PHE A 51 0.51 1.62 -8.91
N LEU A 52 0.27 0.67 -9.79
CA LEU A 52 0.65 0.77 -11.19
C LEU A 52 -0.45 1.53 -11.92
N TYR A 53 -0.10 2.49 -12.75
CA TYR A 53 -1.09 3.24 -13.51
C TYR A 53 -0.57 3.61 -14.88
N TRP A 54 -1.49 3.63 -15.84
CA TRP A 54 -1.16 3.92 -17.23
C TRP A 54 -2.25 4.73 -17.91
N THR A 55 -1.86 5.37 -19.00
CA THR A 55 -2.75 6.08 -19.92
C THR A 55 -2.51 5.57 -21.33
N ASP A 56 -3.59 5.32 -22.07
CA ASP A 56 -3.55 5.07 -23.50
C ASP A 56 -3.12 6.36 -24.22
N GLN A 57 -2.14 6.27 -25.13
CA GLN A 57 -1.67 7.43 -25.90
C GLN A 57 -2.77 8.03 -26.79
N ASN A 58 -3.75 7.25 -27.22
CA ASN A 58 -4.90 7.70 -28.01
C ASN A 58 -6.07 8.17 -27.12
N LYS A 59 -6.08 7.76 -25.85
CA LYS A 59 -7.10 8.14 -24.86
C LYS A 59 -6.43 8.60 -23.57
N VAL A 60 -5.66 9.68 -23.67
CA VAL A 60 -4.90 10.30 -22.56
C VAL A 60 -5.81 10.71 -21.38
N GLN A 61 -7.12 10.72 -21.59
CA GLN A 61 -8.15 11.21 -20.67
C GLN A 61 -8.56 10.20 -19.59
N GLU A 62 -8.22 8.92 -19.75
CA GLU A 62 -8.57 7.87 -18.78
C GLU A 62 -7.32 7.16 -18.30
N SER A 63 -6.93 7.41 -17.05
CA SER A 63 -5.89 6.61 -16.41
C SER A 63 -6.51 5.38 -15.77
N GLU A 64 -6.01 4.23 -16.19
CA GLU A 64 -6.29 2.97 -15.52
C GLU A 64 -5.31 2.78 -14.35
N LEU A 65 -5.80 2.19 -13.26
CA LEU A 65 -5.02 1.92 -12.06
C LEU A 65 -5.13 0.44 -11.69
N LEU A 66 -4.01 -0.14 -11.31
CA LEU A 66 -3.89 -1.43 -10.69
C LEU A 66 -3.26 -1.27 -9.31
N ASP A 67 -3.99 -1.69 -8.28
CA ASP A 67 -3.47 -1.77 -6.91
C ASP A 67 -2.41 -2.86 -6.82
N VAL A 68 -1.19 -2.49 -6.42
CA VAL A 68 -0.05 -3.41 -6.31
C VAL A 68 -0.33 -4.55 -5.33
N SER A 69 -1.18 -4.35 -4.31
CA SER A 69 -1.57 -5.41 -3.38
C SER A 69 -2.39 -6.55 -4.01
N PHE A 70 -2.97 -6.31 -5.20
CA PHE A 70 -3.64 -7.36 -5.97
C PHE A 70 -2.72 -8.08 -6.94
N VAL A 71 -1.49 -7.62 -7.15
CA VAL A 71 -0.50 -8.34 -7.96
C VAL A 71 -0.11 -9.64 -7.25
N LYS A 72 -0.15 -10.74 -7.99
CA LYS A 72 0.22 -12.09 -7.52
C LYS A 72 1.55 -12.55 -8.09
N ASP A 73 1.88 -12.08 -9.29
CA ASP A 73 3.07 -12.48 -10.04
C ASP A 73 3.37 -11.46 -11.14
N ALA A 74 4.63 -11.33 -11.53
CA ALA A 74 5.06 -10.50 -12.66
C ALA A 74 6.11 -11.27 -13.47
N ARG A 75 5.76 -11.61 -14.72
CA ARG A 75 6.51 -12.54 -15.55
C ARG A 75 7.07 -11.85 -16.76
N CYS A 76 8.34 -12.09 -17.09
CA CYS A 76 8.94 -11.64 -18.33
C CYS A 76 9.51 -12.79 -19.17
N GLY A 77 9.87 -12.49 -20.43
CA GLY A 77 10.54 -13.44 -21.29
C GLY A 77 9.69 -14.67 -21.60
N LYS A 78 10.33 -15.85 -21.57
CA LYS A 78 9.66 -17.16 -21.78
C LYS A 78 8.53 -17.48 -20.80
N HIS A 79 8.44 -16.79 -19.67
CA HIS A 79 7.39 -16.98 -18.66
C HIS A 79 6.21 -16.02 -18.85
N ALA A 80 6.38 -14.97 -19.64
CA ALA A 80 5.28 -14.09 -20.01
C ALA A 80 4.30 -14.83 -20.93
N ARG A 81 3.04 -14.39 -20.91
CA ARG A 81 2.00 -14.93 -21.77
C ARG A 81 2.30 -14.52 -23.21
N ALA A 82 2.24 -15.48 -24.13
CA ALA A 82 2.42 -15.23 -25.56
C ALA A 82 1.06 -15.01 -26.26
N PRO A 83 0.97 -14.09 -27.24
CA PRO A 83 -0.22 -13.92 -28.06
C PRO A 83 -0.47 -15.18 -28.90
N LYS A 84 -1.70 -15.72 -28.83
CA LYS A 84 -2.09 -16.92 -29.59
C LYS A 84 -2.48 -16.60 -31.04
N ASP A 85 -3.04 -15.42 -31.27
CA ASP A 85 -3.47 -14.99 -32.60
C ASP A 85 -2.26 -14.57 -33.46
N PRO A 86 -2.09 -15.15 -34.66
CA PRO A 86 -0.96 -14.82 -35.53
C PRO A 86 -0.91 -13.35 -35.99
N LYS A 87 -2.07 -12.72 -36.24
CA LYS A 87 -2.14 -11.30 -36.65
C LYS A 87 -1.73 -10.39 -35.50
N LEU A 88 -2.17 -10.71 -34.28
CA LEU A 88 -1.75 -9.98 -33.09
C LEU A 88 -0.24 -10.10 -32.87
N ARG A 89 0.33 -11.30 -33.04
CA ARG A 89 1.77 -11.52 -32.96
C ARG A 89 2.52 -10.68 -33.99
N GLU A 90 2.03 -10.64 -35.23
CA GLU A 90 2.61 -9.81 -36.28
C GLU A 90 2.59 -8.32 -35.89
N HIS A 91 1.47 -7.79 -35.40
CA HIS A 91 1.37 -6.40 -34.93
C HIS A 91 2.33 -6.07 -33.77
N LEU A 92 2.58 -7.01 -32.87
CA LEU A 92 3.50 -6.84 -31.74
C LEU A 92 4.98 -6.95 -32.15
N ASP A 93 5.27 -7.68 -33.24
CA ASP A 93 6.62 -7.88 -33.77
C ASP A 93 7.01 -6.81 -34.82
N VAL A 94 6.11 -5.86 -35.12
CA VAL A 94 6.41 -4.77 -36.05
C VAL A 94 7.47 -3.83 -35.47
N GLY A 95 8.57 -3.69 -36.21
CA GLY A 95 9.72 -2.91 -35.82
C GLY A 95 10.76 -3.81 -35.16
N ASN A 96 11.94 -3.89 -35.78
CA ASN A 96 13.10 -4.69 -35.36
C ASN A 96 13.72 -4.14 -34.03
N ALA A 97 12.88 -3.97 -33.02
CA ALA A 97 13.10 -3.20 -31.81
C ALA A 97 13.72 -4.09 -30.73
N GLY A 98 14.98 -4.47 -30.92
CA GLY A 98 15.79 -5.02 -29.83
C GLY A 98 15.60 -6.51 -29.54
N GLY A 99 15.56 -7.36 -30.57
CA GLY A 99 15.63 -8.82 -30.42
C GLY A 99 14.27 -9.52 -30.46
N ARG A 100 14.22 -10.77 -29.99
CA ARG A 100 13.02 -11.63 -30.07
C ARG A 100 11.86 -11.01 -29.27
N LEU A 101 10.67 -10.94 -29.86
CA LEU A 101 9.44 -10.47 -29.19
C LEU A 101 9.27 -11.07 -27.79
N GLU A 102 9.48 -12.38 -27.67
CA GLU A 102 9.33 -13.14 -26.42
C GLU A 102 10.11 -12.54 -25.25
N ASN A 103 11.31 -12.03 -25.50
CA ASN A 103 12.18 -11.46 -24.47
C ASN A 103 11.69 -10.09 -23.97
N ARG A 104 10.86 -9.40 -24.76
CA ARG A 104 10.32 -8.08 -24.44
C ARG A 104 8.92 -8.13 -23.81
N MET A 105 8.33 -9.32 -23.70
CA MET A 105 7.01 -9.50 -23.12
C MET A 105 7.06 -9.41 -21.59
N LEU A 106 6.06 -8.76 -21.02
CA LEU A 106 5.78 -8.67 -19.59
C LEU A 106 4.30 -8.98 -19.35
N THR A 107 4.03 -9.88 -18.41
CA THR A 107 2.68 -10.23 -17.95
C THR A 107 2.58 -9.99 -16.46
N ILE A 108 1.72 -9.05 -16.06
CA ILE A 108 1.39 -8.80 -14.66
C ILE A 108 0.11 -9.57 -14.34
N VAL A 109 0.22 -10.50 -13.39
CA VAL A 109 -0.87 -11.36 -12.93
C VAL A 109 -1.47 -10.73 -11.69
N HIS A 110 -2.77 -10.45 -11.70
CA HIS A 110 -3.42 -9.76 -10.58
C HIS A 110 -4.83 -10.27 -10.32
N GLY A 111 -5.31 -10.12 -9.08
CA GLY A 111 -6.65 -10.54 -8.70
C GLY A 111 -6.91 -10.42 -7.20
N PRO A 112 -8.19 -10.46 -6.76
CA PRO A 112 -8.53 -10.48 -5.34
C PRO A 112 -8.02 -11.76 -4.65
N ASP A 113 -7.92 -12.87 -5.37
CA ASP A 113 -7.48 -14.17 -4.86
C ASP A 113 -6.73 -14.98 -5.95
N LEU A 114 -6.31 -16.20 -5.62
CA LEU A 114 -5.53 -17.07 -6.51
C LEU A 114 -6.38 -17.78 -7.58
N VAL A 115 -7.70 -17.58 -7.59
CA VAL A 115 -8.63 -18.20 -8.55
C VAL A 115 -9.13 -17.17 -9.56
N ASN A 116 -9.58 -16.01 -9.07
CA ASN A 116 -10.11 -14.92 -9.86
C ASN A 116 -8.95 -14.04 -10.38
N ILE A 117 -8.21 -14.57 -11.34
CA ILE A 117 -7.00 -13.94 -11.88
C ILE A 117 -7.30 -13.25 -13.22
N SER A 118 -6.77 -12.04 -13.35
CA SER A 118 -6.68 -11.26 -14.58
C SER A 118 -5.21 -11.05 -14.98
N TYR A 119 -4.99 -10.68 -16.24
CA TYR A 119 -3.67 -10.49 -16.81
C TYR A 119 -3.59 -9.12 -17.47
N LEU A 120 -2.57 -8.35 -17.13
CA LEU A 120 -2.13 -7.19 -17.89
C LEU A 120 -0.93 -7.61 -18.73
N ASN A 121 -1.13 -7.76 -20.04
CA ASN A 121 -0.08 -8.16 -20.97
C ASN A 121 0.44 -6.93 -21.72
N VAL A 122 1.76 -6.72 -21.63
CA VAL A 122 2.44 -5.59 -22.26
C VAL A 122 3.76 -6.02 -22.89
N VAL A 123 4.19 -5.30 -23.92
CA VAL A 123 5.47 -5.51 -24.60
C VAL A 123 6.32 -4.26 -24.45
N ALA A 124 7.53 -4.43 -23.92
CA ALA A 124 8.50 -3.36 -23.75
C ALA A 124 9.23 -3.04 -25.06
N ALA A 125 9.87 -1.87 -25.09
CA ALA A 125 10.76 -1.52 -26.20
C ALA A 125 12.05 -2.37 -26.22
N GLN A 126 12.52 -2.82 -25.05
CA GLN A 126 13.77 -3.57 -24.87
C GLN A 126 13.60 -4.67 -23.82
N GLU A 127 14.42 -5.73 -23.91
CA GLU A 127 14.39 -6.87 -22.98
C GLU A 127 14.73 -6.44 -21.55
N GLU A 128 15.67 -5.52 -21.38
CA GLU A 128 16.13 -5.01 -20.09
C GLU A 128 15.00 -4.31 -19.32
N ILE A 129 14.16 -3.56 -20.03
CA ILE A 129 12.98 -2.89 -19.46
C ILE A 129 11.97 -3.94 -18.99
N ALA A 130 11.70 -4.98 -19.78
CA ALA A 130 10.76 -6.03 -19.37
C ALA A 130 11.24 -6.78 -18.11
N LYS A 131 12.55 -7.02 -17.99
CA LYS A 131 13.16 -7.64 -16.80
C LYS A 131 13.11 -6.74 -15.58
N GLU A 132 13.59 -5.49 -15.69
CA GLU A 132 13.56 -4.50 -14.60
C GLU A 132 12.14 -4.36 -14.05
N TRP A 133 11.15 -4.17 -14.93
CA TRP A 133 9.76 -4.00 -14.52
C TRP A 133 9.16 -5.26 -13.89
N SER A 134 9.49 -6.45 -14.40
CA SER A 134 9.07 -7.72 -13.82
C SER A 134 9.59 -7.89 -12.39
N GLU A 135 10.89 -7.66 -12.17
CA GLU A 135 11.55 -7.83 -10.88
C GLU A 135 11.06 -6.78 -9.86
N GLU A 136 10.98 -5.52 -10.26
CA GLU A 136 10.56 -4.45 -9.37
C GLU A 136 9.09 -4.53 -9.00
N ILE A 137 8.18 -4.78 -9.95
CA ILE A 137 6.75 -4.95 -9.64
C ILE A 137 6.56 -6.10 -8.66
N PHE A 138 7.25 -7.22 -8.88
CA PHE A 138 7.15 -8.36 -7.97
C PHE A 138 7.69 -8.00 -6.57
N SER A 139 8.84 -7.34 -6.50
CA SER A 139 9.40 -6.86 -5.22
C SER A 139 8.46 -5.91 -4.48
N LEU A 140 7.72 -5.05 -5.18
CA LEU A 140 6.73 -4.16 -4.57
C LEU A 140 5.54 -4.97 -4.03
N ALA A 141 5.01 -5.90 -4.84
CA ALA A 141 3.85 -6.72 -4.50
C ALA A 141 4.11 -7.67 -3.32
N THR A 142 5.33 -8.18 -3.18
CA THR A 142 5.71 -9.14 -2.12
C THR A 142 6.40 -8.47 -0.92
N ASN A 143 6.48 -7.14 -0.85
CA ASN A 143 7.09 -6.47 0.29
C ASN A 143 6.22 -6.61 1.55
N LEU A 144 6.77 -7.29 2.58
CA LEU A 144 6.02 -7.60 3.80
C LEU A 144 5.65 -6.36 4.62
N LEU A 145 6.48 -5.32 4.62
CA LEU A 145 6.15 -4.07 5.30
C LEU A 145 5.01 -3.31 4.60
N ALA A 146 4.97 -3.32 3.26
CA ALA A 146 3.88 -2.74 2.49
C ALA A 146 2.56 -3.49 2.70
N GLN A 147 2.61 -4.82 2.80
CA GLN A 147 1.44 -5.64 3.09
C GLN A 147 0.90 -5.43 4.51
N ASN A 148 1.75 -4.98 5.43
CA ASN A 148 1.42 -4.71 6.83
C ASN A 148 1.59 -3.22 7.19
N MET A 149 1.33 -2.34 6.22
CA MET A 149 1.48 -0.89 6.35
C MET A 149 0.58 -0.31 7.45
N SER A 150 0.98 0.85 7.98
CA SER A 150 0.25 1.54 9.05
C SER A 150 -1.13 2.06 8.59
N ARG A 151 -1.97 2.44 9.55
CA ARG A 151 -3.26 3.06 9.24
C ARG A 151 -3.09 4.35 8.45
N ASP A 152 -2.12 5.19 8.82
CA ASP A 152 -1.85 6.45 8.13
C ASP A 152 -1.40 6.20 6.68
N ALA A 153 -0.55 5.20 6.45
CA ALA A 153 -0.15 4.82 5.10
C ALA A 153 -1.37 4.34 4.26
N PHE A 154 -2.35 3.65 4.86
CA PHE A 154 -3.56 3.23 4.14
C PHE A 154 -4.44 4.43 3.78
N LEU A 155 -4.47 5.45 4.63
CA LEU A 155 -5.15 6.73 4.35
C LEU A 155 -4.43 7.50 3.25
N GLU A 156 -3.10 7.50 3.23
CA GLU A 156 -2.27 8.07 2.16
C GLU A 156 -2.52 7.33 0.84
N LYS A 157 -2.56 6.00 0.83
CA LYS A 157 -2.91 5.21 -0.35
C LYS A 157 -4.29 5.58 -0.92
N ALA A 158 -5.27 5.79 -0.06
CA ALA A 158 -6.60 6.27 -0.46
C ALA A 158 -6.54 7.68 -1.09
N TYR A 159 -5.75 8.58 -0.51
CA TYR A 159 -5.50 9.93 -1.06
C TYR A 159 -4.78 9.88 -2.42
N THR A 160 -3.69 9.13 -2.54
CA THR A 160 -2.94 8.94 -3.78
C THR A 160 -3.83 8.42 -4.90
N LYS A 161 -4.74 7.48 -4.60
CA LYS A 161 -5.74 7.01 -5.58
C LYS A 161 -6.61 8.14 -6.13
N LEU A 162 -7.10 9.04 -5.27
CA LEU A 162 -7.89 10.20 -5.71
C LEU A 162 -7.07 11.15 -6.59
N LYS A 163 -5.80 11.36 -6.25
CA LYS A 163 -4.86 12.23 -6.98
C LYS A 163 -4.44 11.67 -8.34
N LEU A 164 -4.46 10.35 -8.50
CA LEU A 164 -4.16 9.68 -9.77
C LEU A 164 -5.38 9.60 -10.70
N GLN A 165 -6.60 9.60 -10.15
CA GLN A 165 -7.85 9.50 -10.92
C GLN A 165 -8.45 10.88 -11.24
N VAL A 166 -7.77 11.62 -12.10
CA VAL A 166 -8.12 13.01 -12.45
C VAL A 166 -8.83 13.14 -13.80
N THR A 167 -9.50 14.27 -13.99
CA THR A 167 -10.04 14.71 -15.29
C THR A 167 -8.93 15.15 -16.26
N THR A 168 -9.31 15.47 -17.49
CA THR A 168 -8.39 15.95 -18.55
C THR A 168 -7.66 17.24 -18.20
N ASP A 169 -8.29 18.11 -17.43
CA ASP A 169 -7.73 19.34 -16.88
C ASP A 169 -7.03 19.13 -15.53
N GLY A 170 -6.79 17.87 -15.14
CA GLY A 170 -5.98 17.51 -13.97
C GLY A 170 -6.69 17.70 -12.64
N ARG A 171 -8.03 17.79 -12.61
CA ARG A 171 -8.84 18.00 -11.40
C ARG A 171 -9.35 16.67 -10.84
N ILE A 172 -9.58 16.61 -9.53
CA ILE A 172 -10.12 15.44 -8.83
C ILE A 172 -11.65 15.43 -8.97
N PRO A 173 -12.26 14.46 -9.67
CA PRO A 173 -13.70 14.36 -9.80
C PRO A 173 -14.34 13.96 -8.47
N LEU A 174 -15.35 14.69 -7.99
CA LEU A 174 -16.04 14.37 -6.73
C LEU A 174 -16.72 13.01 -6.75
N LYS A 175 -17.19 12.55 -7.92
CA LYS A 175 -17.73 11.19 -8.10
C LYS A 175 -16.78 10.10 -7.58
N ASN A 176 -15.46 10.32 -7.61
CA ASN A 176 -14.47 9.36 -7.12
C ASN A 176 -14.37 9.40 -5.58
N ILE A 177 -14.46 10.59 -4.96
CA ILE A 177 -14.55 10.74 -3.50
C ILE A 177 -15.81 10.05 -2.96
N TYR A 178 -16.98 10.33 -3.57
CA TYR A 178 -18.24 9.66 -3.19
C TYR A 178 -18.22 8.14 -3.40
N ARG A 179 -17.43 7.64 -4.36
CA ARG A 179 -17.27 6.20 -4.57
C ARG A 179 -16.40 5.58 -3.48
N LEU A 180 -15.35 6.28 -3.06
CA LEU A 180 -14.42 5.83 -2.02
C LEU A 180 -15.09 5.81 -0.63
N PHE A 181 -15.90 6.83 -0.33
CA PHE A 181 -16.64 6.98 0.93
C PHE A 181 -18.15 6.71 0.71
N SER A 182 -18.47 5.58 0.07
CA SER A 182 -19.82 5.26 -0.39
C SER A 182 -20.83 4.95 0.72
N SER A 183 -20.37 4.78 1.96
CA SER A 183 -21.21 4.42 3.11
C SER A 183 -22.22 5.50 3.49
N ASP A 184 -21.85 6.77 3.37
CA ASP A 184 -22.72 7.90 3.74
C ASP A 184 -22.42 9.14 2.89
N ARG A 185 -23.26 9.35 1.87
CA ARG A 185 -23.09 10.48 0.93
C ARG A 185 -23.29 11.84 1.58
N LYS A 186 -24.28 11.98 2.47
CA LYS A 186 -24.57 13.28 3.11
C LYS A 186 -23.40 13.71 3.98
N ARG A 187 -22.79 12.74 4.66
CA ARG A 187 -21.60 12.99 5.47
C ARG A 187 -20.39 13.42 4.64
N VAL A 188 -20.23 12.88 3.42
CA VAL A 188 -19.21 13.38 2.47
C VAL A 188 -19.50 14.83 2.08
N GLU A 189 -20.76 15.17 1.74
CA GLU A 189 -21.17 16.55 1.40
C GLU A 189 -20.80 17.53 2.53
N THR A 190 -21.26 17.24 3.75
CA THR A 190 -20.99 18.08 4.93
C THR A 190 -19.49 18.21 5.23
N ALA A 191 -18.72 17.13 5.08
CA ALA A 191 -17.28 17.16 5.33
C ALA A 191 -16.52 17.99 4.29
N LEU A 192 -16.93 17.94 3.01
CA LEU A 192 -16.36 18.77 1.95
C LEU A 192 -16.69 20.26 2.18
N GLU A 193 -17.93 20.57 2.53
CA GLU A 193 -18.37 21.93 2.84
C GLU A 193 -17.62 22.52 4.03
N ALA A 194 -17.38 21.73 5.07
CA ALA A 194 -16.58 22.12 6.23
C ALA A 194 -15.13 22.50 5.86
N CYS A 195 -14.59 21.90 4.78
CA CYS A 195 -13.26 22.21 4.25
C CYS A 195 -13.28 23.34 3.21
N ASN A 196 -14.41 24.02 3.01
CA ASN A 196 -14.63 25.01 1.95
C ASN A 196 -14.39 24.48 0.53
N LEU A 197 -14.66 23.18 0.31
CA LEU A 197 -14.57 22.53 -1.00
C LEU A 197 -15.95 22.44 -1.67
N PRO A 198 -16.00 22.35 -3.00
CA PRO A 198 -17.24 22.00 -3.69
C PRO A 198 -17.77 20.66 -3.16
N SER A 199 -19.10 20.50 -3.12
CA SER A 199 -19.76 19.29 -2.61
C SER A 199 -20.66 18.61 -3.63
N ALA A 200 -21.01 19.25 -4.76
CA ALA A 200 -21.89 18.63 -5.73
C ALA A 200 -21.20 17.47 -6.46
N ARG A 201 -21.89 16.33 -6.60
CA ARG A 201 -21.31 15.07 -7.10
C ARG A 201 -20.60 15.17 -8.46
N ASN A 202 -21.03 16.07 -9.33
CA ASN A 202 -20.48 16.25 -10.68
C ASN A 202 -19.36 17.30 -10.74
N ASP A 203 -19.04 17.96 -9.62
CA ASP A 203 -17.96 18.93 -9.55
C ASP A 203 -16.59 18.24 -9.54
N SER A 204 -15.55 19.05 -9.57
CA SER A 204 -14.16 18.61 -9.43
C SER A 204 -13.33 19.65 -8.67
N ILE A 205 -12.29 19.18 -7.98
CA ILE A 205 -11.39 20.01 -7.14
C ILE A 205 -10.02 20.12 -7.81
N PRO A 206 -9.40 21.32 -7.91
CA PRO A 206 -8.01 21.44 -8.32
C PRO A 206 -7.12 20.61 -7.41
N GLN A 207 -6.12 19.95 -7.98
CA GLN A 207 -5.24 19.09 -7.19
C GLN A 207 -4.45 19.83 -6.10
N GLU A 208 -4.17 21.11 -6.31
CA GLU A 208 -3.50 21.99 -5.35
C GLU A 208 -4.39 22.38 -4.16
N ASP A 209 -5.71 22.42 -4.34
CA ASP A 209 -6.67 22.74 -3.28
C ASP A 209 -6.95 21.55 -2.36
N PHE A 210 -6.67 20.32 -2.83
CA PHE A 210 -6.84 19.09 -2.07
C PHE A 210 -5.50 18.60 -1.52
N THR A 211 -4.87 19.39 -0.64
CA THR A 211 -3.58 19.04 -0.01
C THR A 211 -3.73 17.91 1.02
N PRO A 212 -2.63 17.29 1.49
CA PRO A 212 -2.70 16.30 2.57
C PRO A 212 -3.35 16.84 3.86
N GLU A 213 -3.15 18.13 4.16
CA GLU A 213 -3.75 18.80 5.32
C GLU A 213 -5.26 18.92 5.17
N ILE A 214 -5.72 19.38 4.00
CA ILE A 214 -7.15 19.47 3.67
C ILE A 214 -7.80 18.07 3.65
N TYR A 215 -7.09 17.06 3.15
CA TYR A 215 -7.58 15.68 3.20
C TYR A 215 -7.74 15.16 4.63
N ARG A 216 -6.79 15.47 5.54
CA ARG A 216 -6.91 15.13 6.96
C ARG A 216 -8.06 15.86 7.63
N GLU A 217 -8.24 17.14 7.33
CA GLU A 217 -9.39 17.92 7.81
C GLU A 217 -10.71 17.33 7.33
N PHE A 218 -10.80 16.96 6.05
CA PHE A 218 -11.93 16.25 5.47
C PHE A 218 -12.21 14.95 6.23
N LEU A 219 -11.19 14.13 6.51
CA LEU A 219 -11.34 12.89 7.26
C LEU A 219 -11.81 13.13 8.71
N SER A 220 -11.31 14.16 9.38
CA SER A 220 -11.74 14.52 10.75
C SER A 220 -13.21 14.96 10.80
N ASN A 221 -13.68 15.68 9.77
CA ASN A 221 -15.08 16.06 9.64
C ASN A 221 -15.97 14.88 9.21
N PHE A 222 -15.48 14.01 8.33
CA PHE A 222 -16.21 12.83 7.87
C PHE A 222 -16.33 11.75 8.95
N CYS A 223 -15.27 11.52 9.71
CA CYS A 223 -15.20 10.48 10.74
C CYS A 223 -14.59 11.04 12.03
N PRO A 224 -15.35 11.82 12.81
CA PRO A 224 -14.91 12.28 14.14
C PRO A 224 -14.56 11.09 15.04
N ARG A 225 -13.54 11.26 15.89
CA ARG A 225 -12.96 10.20 16.73
C ARG A 225 -13.07 10.54 18.23
N PRO A 226 -14.29 10.66 18.79
CA PRO A 226 -14.48 11.06 20.18
C PRO A 226 -13.80 10.12 21.18
N GLU A 227 -13.67 8.83 20.86
CA GLU A 227 -12.97 7.87 21.71
C GLU A 227 -11.47 8.19 21.87
N ILE A 228 -10.84 8.81 20.86
CA ILE A 228 -9.44 9.25 20.97
C ILE A 228 -9.36 10.44 21.94
N ASP A 229 -10.32 11.37 21.88
CA ASP A 229 -10.40 12.48 22.83
C ASP A 229 -10.54 11.96 24.27
N HIS A 230 -11.36 10.93 24.49
CA HIS A 230 -11.53 10.32 25.82
C HIS A 230 -10.23 9.68 26.31
N ILE A 231 -9.56 8.88 25.48
CA ILE A 231 -8.26 8.28 25.84
C ILE A 231 -7.23 9.37 26.15
N PHE A 232 -7.17 10.43 25.33
CA PHE A 232 -6.25 11.54 25.52
C PHE A 232 -6.51 12.27 26.85
N LEU A 233 -7.78 12.50 27.21
CA LEU A 233 -8.17 13.11 28.48
C LEU A 233 -7.86 12.22 29.69
N GLU A 234 -7.95 10.90 29.56
CA GLU A 234 -7.60 9.94 30.62
C GLU A 234 -6.10 9.88 30.90
N LEU A 235 -5.28 10.01 29.85
CA LEU A 235 -3.81 10.04 29.96
C LEU A 235 -3.28 11.40 30.45
N GLY A 236 -4.01 12.47 30.12
CA GLY A 236 -3.62 13.85 30.39
C GLY A 236 -4.01 14.35 31.78
N ALA A 237 -3.47 15.52 32.14
CA ALA A 237 -4.05 16.29 33.23
C ALA A 237 -5.35 16.93 32.69
N LYS A 238 -6.49 16.70 33.36
CA LYS A 238 -7.87 17.10 32.97
C LYS A 238 -8.08 18.57 32.54
N SER A 239 -7.06 19.42 32.55
CA SER A 239 -7.08 20.84 32.20
C SER A 239 -6.10 21.25 31.09
N ARG A 240 -5.19 20.38 30.63
CA ARG A 240 -4.16 20.75 29.64
C ARG A 240 -4.51 20.22 28.25
N PRO A 241 -4.35 21.03 27.18
CA PRO A 241 -4.63 20.61 25.80
C PRO A 241 -3.50 19.78 25.17
N TYR A 242 -2.62 19.18 25.98
CA TYR A 242 -1.45 18.42 25.53
C TYR A 242 -1.05 17.35 26.56
N LEU A 243 -0.36 16.31 26.11
CA LEU A 243 0.41 15.37 26.95
C LEU A 243 1.88 15.78 26.96
N THR A 244 2.55 15.61 28.10
CA THR A 244 4.01 15.79 28.20
C THR A 244 4.76 14.56 27.69
N VAL A 245 6.07 14.69 27.42
CA VAL A 245 6.95 13.54 27.09
C VAL A 245 6.81 12.43 28.12
N ASP A 246 6.77 12.76 29.41
CA ASP A 246 6.69 11.75 30.48
C ASP A 246 5.36 10.99 30.44
N GLN A 247 4.25 11.69 30.19
CA GLN A 247 2.93 11.07 30.05
C GLN A 247 2.86 10.19 28.79
N MET A 248 3.44 10.64 27.68
CA MET A 248 3.53 9.85 26.46
C MET A 248 4.43 8.61 26.67
N MET A 249 5.53 8.76 27.41
CA MET A 249 6.44 7.67 27.74
C MET A 249 5.75 6.62 28.62
N GLU A 250 4.98 7.06 29.63
CA GLU A 250 4.19 6.17 30.47
C GLU A 250 3.14 5.40 29.65
N PHE A 251 2.43 6.11 28.77
CA PHE A 251 1.47 5.50 27.85
C PHE A 251 2.13 4.41 26.98
N ILE A 252 3.26 4.71 26.34
CA ILE A 252 3.93 3.74 25.46
C ILE A 252 4.43 2.53 26.26
N ASN A 253 5.10 2.76 27.40
CA ASN A 253 5.76 1.69 28.15
C ASN A 253 4.80 0.82 28.95
N PHE A 254 3.63 1.33 29.37
CA PHE A 254 2.72 0.62 30.26
C PHE A 254 1.33 0.35 29.69
N LYS A 255 0.87 1.09 28.67
CA LYS A 255 -0.44 0.85 28.02
C LYS A 255 -0.29 0.14 26.67
N GLN A 256 0.69 0.54 25.87
CA GLN A 256 0.89 -0.02 24.52
C GLN A 256 1.79 -1.26 24.50
N ARG A 257 2.60 -1.47 25.55
CA ARG A 257 3.54 -2.57 25.63
C ARG A 257 2.87 -3.89 26.00
N ASP A 258 3.25 -4.98 25.33
CA ASP A 258 2.90 -6.33 25.77
C ASP A 258 3.67 -6.69 27.07
N PRO A 259 2.98 -6.94 28.19
CA PRO A 259 3.62 -7.19 29.49
C PRO A 259 4.42 -8.51 29.53
N ARG A 260 4.29 -9.38 28.53
CA ARG A 260 5.06 -10.63 28.42
C ARG A 260 6.45 -10.43 27.83
N LEU A 261 6.74 -9.26 27.25
CA LEU A 261 8.02 -8.98 26.61
C LEU A 261 9.12 -8.76 27.63
N ASN A 262 10.21 -9.51 27.48
CA ASN A 262 11.40 -9.39 28.32
C ASN A 262 11.99 -7.96 28.23
N GLU A 263 12.20 -7.32 29.37
CA GLU A 263 12.66 -5.93 29.47
C GLU A 263 14.12 -5.72 29.05
N ILE A 264 14.94 -6.77 29.03
CA ILE A 264 16.33 -6.70 28.57
C ILE A 264 16.36 -6.75 27.05
N LEU A 265 15.62 -7.69 26.45
CA LEU A 265 15.55 -7.87 25.00
C LEU A 265 14.77 -6.75 24.31
N TYR A 266 13.70 -6.28 24.96
CA TYR A 266 12.84 -5.20 24.49
C TYR A 266 12.79 -4.08 25.54
N PRO A 267 13.80 -3.21 25.64
CA PRO A 267 13.86 -2.19 26.67
C PRO A 267 12.70 -1.19 26.58
N PHE A 268 12.37 -0.59 27.72
CA PHE A 268 11.47 0.56 27.76
C PHE A 268 12.03 1.73 26.94
N LEU A 269 11.14 2.49 26.31
CA LEU A 269 11.52 3.72 25.63
C LEU A 269 11.98 4.75 26.67
N LYS A 270 13.09 5.43 26.36
CA LYS A 270 13.62 6.53 27.15
C LYS A 270 13.04 7.87 26.70
N GLN A 271 13.17 8.87 27.55
CA GLN A 271 12.64 10.21 27.32
C GLN A 271 13.11 10.80 25.98
N GLU A 272 14.37 10.61 25.59
CA GLU A 272 14.91 11.12 24.33
C GLU A 272 14.27 10.46 23.11
N GLN A 273 13.93 9.17 23.20
CA GLN A 273 13.28 8.44 22.12
C GLN A 273 11.82 8.85 21.97
N VAL A 274 11.13 9.08 23.10
CA VAL A 274 9.75 9.59 23.09
C VAL A 274 9.70 11.02 22.57
N GLN A 275 10.70 11.84 22.88
CA GLN A 275 10.84 13.19 22.30
C GLN A 275 10.95 13.14 20.77
N GLN A 276 11.73 12.21 20.21
CA GLN A 276 11.81 12.03 18.75
C GLN A 276 10.46 11.61 18.14
N LEU A 277 9.67 10.80 18.83
CA LEU A 277 8.32 10.44 18.39
C LEU A 277 7.39 11.66 18.39
N ILE A 278 7.46 12.49 19.44
CA ILE A 278 6.69 13.74 19.51
C ILE A 278 7.09 14.67 18.36
N GLU A 279 8.38 14.83 18.09
CA GLU A 279 8.86 15.63 16.95
C GLU A 279 8.43 15.10 15.59
N LYS A 280 8.28 13.77 15.44
CA LYS A 280 7.79 13.14 14.21
C LYS A 280 6.28 13.36 14.00
N TYR A 281 5.48 13.26 15.06
CA TYR A 281 4.02 13.17 14.95
C TYR A 281 3.28 14.46 15.25
N GLU A 282 3.83 15.35 16.07
CA GLU A 282 3.18 16.60 16.47
C GLU A 282 3.21 17.63 15.32
N PRO A 283 2.06 18.07 14.78
CA PRO A 283 2.03 19.09 13.74
C PRO A 283 2.54 20.46 14.21
N ASN A 284 2.33 20.81 15.49
CA ASN A 284 2.76 22.10 16.01
C ASN A 284 4.20 22.04 16.52
N ASN A 285 5.13 22.52 15.70
CA ASN A 285 6.56 22.60 16.03
C ASN A 285 6.87 23.29 17.38
N SER A 286 6.03 24.22 17.85
CA SER A 286 6.22 24.89 19.15
C SER A 286 5.91 23.96 20.32
N LEU A 287 4.88 23.12 20.19
CA LEU A 287 4.55 22.08 21.17
C LEU A 287 5.60 20.97 21.13
N ALA A 288 5.96 20.52 19.93
CA ALA A 288 6.95 19.45 19.74
C ALA A 288 8.28 19.77 20.44
N LYS A 289 8.83 20.98 20.23
CA LYS A 289 10.07 21.44 20.89
C LYS A 289 9.99 21.55 22.42
N LYS A 290 8.78 21.67 22.97
CA LYS A 290 8.54 21.70 24.42
C LYS A 290 8.29 20.30 25.00
N GLY A 291 8.38 19.25 24.17
CA GLY A 291 8.01 17.90 24.57
C GLY A 291 6.54 17.77 24.90
N GLN A 292 5.70 18.40 24.08
CA GLN A 292 4.25 18.40 24.22
C GLN A 292 3.62 17.85 22.95
N ILE A 293 2.66 16.94 23.10
CA ILE A 293 1.89 16.38 21.99
C ILE A 293 0.40 16.70 22.18
N SER A 294 -0.21 17.23 21.12
CA SER A 294 -1.63 17.54 21.03
C SER A 294 -2.45 16.27 20.73
N VAL A 295 -3.78 16.38 20.76
CA VAL A 295 -4.65 15.26 20.39
C VAL A 295 -4.48 14.86 18.92
N ASP A 296 -4.21 15.82 18.01
CA ASP A 296 -3.92 15.52 16.60
C ASP A 296 -2.59 14.76 16.47
N GLY A 297 -1.53 15.23 17.15
CA GLY A 297 -0.26 14.53 17.20
C GLY A 297 -0.39 13.10 17.77
N PHE A 298 -1.18 12.94 18.83
CA PHE A 298 -1.45 11.64 19.43
C PHE A 298 -2.22 10.70 18.48
N MET A 299 -3.24 11.22 17.78
CA MET A 299 -3.98 10.45 16.77
C MET A 299 -3.07 9.98 15.61
N ARG A 300 -2.12 10.84 15.19
CA ARG A 300 -1.12 10.49 14.17
C ARG A 300 -0.17 9.40 14.67
N TYR A 301 0.29 9.49 15.93
CA TYR A 301 1.07 8.41 16.55
C TYR A 301 0.30 7.09 16.55
N LEU A 302 -0.96 7.10 16.99
CA LEU A 302 -1.79 5.89 17.05
C LEU A 302 -1.99 5.24 15.67
N SER A 303 -2.02 6.04 14.61
CA SER A 303 -2.18 5.60 13.23
C SER A 303 -0.86 5.31 12.52
N GLY A 304 0.26 5.64 13.17
CA GLY A 304 1.60 5.60 12.62
C GLY A 304 2.26 4.23 12.64
N GLU A 305 3.47 4.15 12.10
CA GLU A 305 4.22 2.89 11.94
C GLU A 305 4.73 2.33 13.28
N GLU A 306 5.03 3.20 14.25
CA GLU A 306 5.51 2.79 15.57
C GLU A 306 4.42 2.17 16.45
N ASN A 307 3.14 2.32 16.09
CA ASN A 307 2.00 1.76 16.81
C ASN A 307 1.27 0.66 16.01
N GLY A 308 2.02 -0.07 15.17
CA GLY A 308 1.51 -1.23 14.44
C GLY A 308 1.10 -2.38 15.37
N VAL A 309 0.06 -3.12 14.98
CA VAL A 309 -0.46 -4.26 15.76
C VAL A 309 0.53 -5.43 15.78
N VAL A 310 1.27 -5.64 14.69
CA VAL A 310 2.28 -6.68 14.57
C VAL A 310 3.65 -6.03 14.50
N PRO A 311 4.60 -6.40 15.38
CA PRO A 311 5.95 -5.86 15.31
C PRO A 311 6.65 -6.34 14.02
N PRO A 312 7.41 -5.47 13.31
CA PRO A 312 8.07 -5.83 12.06
C PRO A 312 9.00 -7.04 12.18
N GLU A 313 9.63 -7.24 13.34
CA GLU A 313 10.52 -8.37 13.60
C GLU A 313 9.79 -9.70 13.50
N LYS A 314 8.47 -9.73 13.76
CA LYS A 314 7.61 -10.93 13.63
C LYS A 314 7.14 -11.20 12.21
N LEU A 315 7.30 -10.23 11.31
CA LEU A 315 7.05 -10.39 9.87
C LEU A 315 8.31 -10.83 9.12
N ASP A 316 9.46 -10.85 9.80
CA ASP A 316 10.72 -11.23 9.20
C ASP A 316 11.02 -12.70 9.50
N LEU A 317 11.94 -13.28 8.71
CA LEU A 317 12.43 -14.63 8.95
C LEU A 317 13.30 -14.65 10.22
N ASN A 318 12.65 -14.84 11.37
CA ASN A 318 13.25 -14.73 12.70
C ASN A 318 13.34 -16.06 13.47
N GLU A 319 12.74 -17.13 12.94
CA GLU A 319 12.75 -18.46 13.56
C GLU A 319 14.05 -19.20 13.20
N ASP A 320 14.48 -20.12 14.08
CA ASP A 320 15.63 -20.98 13.80
C ASP A 320 15.28 -21.94 12.65
N MET A 321 15.91 -21.79 11.49
CA MET A 321 15.71 -22.62 10.29
C MET A 321 16.70 -23.81 10.19
N SER A 322 17.43 -24.12 11.27
CA SER A 322 18.43 -25.22 11.31
C SER A 322 17.94 -26.51 11.97
N GLN A 323 16.73 -26.53 12.53
CA GLN A 323 16.14 -27.72 13.16
C GLN A 323 15.72 -28.78 12.12
N PRO A 324 15.46 -30.03 12.54
CA PRO A 324 14.90 -31.05 11.65
C PRO A 324 13.53 -30.66 11.08
N LEU A 325 13.23 -31.11 9.86
CA LEU A 325 11.98 -30.75 9.15
C LEU A 325 10.69 -31.06 9.95
N SER A 326 10.70 -32.11 10.76
CA SER A 326 9.57 -32.52 11.61
C SER A 326 9.23 -31.53 12.73
N HIS A 327 10.07 -30.52 12.98
CA HIS A 327 9.83 -29.48 13.98
C HIS A 327 9.08 -28.26 13.42
N TYR A 328 8.84 -28.21 12.11
CA TYR A 328 8.17 -27.08 11.46
C TYR A 328 6.76 -27.44 11.01
N PHE A 329 5.84 -26.50 11.18
CA PHE A 329 4.60 -26.53 10.43
C PHE A 329 4.85 -26.07 9.00
N ILE A 330 4.50 -26.90 8.02
CA ILE A 330 4.74 -26.63 6.60
C ILE A 330 3.40 -26.30 5.94
N ASN A 331 3.30 -25.10 5.36
CA ASN A 331 2.15 -24.72 4.56
C ASN A 331 2.00 -25.70 3.38
N SER A 332 0.90 -26.45 3.39
CA SER A 332 0.68 -27.59 2.50
C SER A 332 -0.63 -27.43 1.74
N SER A 333 -0.59 -27.63 0.43
CA SER A 333 -1.77 -27.60 -0.44
C SER A 333 -2.17 -29.02 -0.82
N HIS A 334 -3.48 -29.30 -0.79
CA HIS A 334 -4.05 -30.57 -1.23
C HIS A 334 -4.75 -30.35 -2.59
N ASN A 335 -4.49 -31.22 -3.56
CA ASN A 335 -5.05 -31.13 -4.92
C ASN A 335 -4.86 -29.75 -5.58
N THR A 336 -3.64 -29.21 -5.54
CA THR A 336 -3.28 -27.85 -6.02
C THR A 336 -3.68 -27.55 -7.47
N TYR A 337 -3.88 -28.58 -8.30
CA TYR A 337 -4.33 -28.45 -9.69
C TYR A 337 -5.81 -28.07 -9.84
N LEU A 338 -6.62 -28.19 -8.79
CA LEU A 338 -8.05 -27.85 -8.83
C LEU A 338 -8.29 -26.37 -8.59
N THR A 339 -8.99 -25.72 -9.51
CA THR A 339 -9.39 -24.31 -9.44
C THR A 339 -10.88 -24.12 -9.13
N GLY A 340 -11.62 -25.22 -8.91
CA GLY A 340 -13.07 -25.23 -8.71
C GLY A 340 -13.58 -26.55 -8.10
N MET A 341 -14.90 -26.76 -8.12
CA MET A 341 -15.52 -27.91 -7.45
C MET A 341 -15.15 -29.26 -8.07
N TYR A 342 -14.87 -30.24 -7.21
CA TYR A 342 -14.76 -31.66 -7.57
C TYR A 342 -16.09 -32.36 -7.23
N LYS A 343 -16.84 -32.80 -8.26
CA LYS A 343 -18.06 -33.64 -8.18
C LYS A 343 -19.06 -33.29 -7.06
N ASN A 344 -19.92 -32.28 -7.27
CA ASN A 344 -21.21 -32.05 -6.55
C ASN A 344 -21.27 -32.27 -5.02
N LYS A 345 -20.16 -32.18 -4.29
CA LYS A 345 -20.12 -32.17 -2.82
C LYS A 345 -19.11 -31.13 -2.36
N SER A 346 -19.58 -30.19 -1.53
CA SER A 346 -18.76 -29.11 -0.98
C SER A 346 -17.71 -29.65 -0.02
N TYR A 347 -16.47 -29.75 -0.49
CA TYR A 347 -15.29 -29.74 0.37
C TYR A 347 -14.51 -28.46 0.07
N ARG A 348 -14.84 -27.38 0.78
CA ARG A 348 -13.95 -26.21 0.86
C ARG A 348 -12.85 -26.57 1.84
N PHE A 349 -11.73 -27.07 1.33
CA PHE A 349 -10.48 -27.09 2.07
C PHE A 349 -9.47 -26.25 1.30
N PHE A 350 -9.47 -24.96 1.61
CA PHE A 350 -8.22 -24.21 1.64
C PHE A 350 -7.93 -23.99 3.12
N ILE A 351 -7.07 -24.83 3.69
CA ILE A 351 -6.38 -24.43 4.91
C ILE A 351 -5.34 -23.41 4.43
N THR A 352 -5.74 -22.16 4.31
CA THR A 352 -4.78 -21.09 4.48
C THR A 352 -4.56 -20.98 5.98
N LEU A 353 -3.74 -21.86 6.54
CA LEU A 353 -3.04 -21.51 7.76
C LEU A 353 -2.04 -20.44 7.34
N LYS A 354 -2.52 -19.20 7.34
CA LYS A 354 -1.67 -18.02 7.43
C LYS A 354 -1.04 -18.11 8.83
N PHE A 355 -0.01 -18.94 8.99
CA PHE A 355 1.00 -18.59 9.96
C PHE A 355 1.86 -17.52 9.29
N CYS A 356 2.00 -16.40 10.00
CA CYS A 356 2.90 -15.32 9.63
C CYS A 356 4.25 -15.93 9.29
N ILE A 357 4.66 -15.78 8.04
CA ILE A 357 6.04 -15.37 7.78
C ILE A 357 5.88 -13.89 7.44
#